data_AF-A0A7C4L0Z9-F1
#
_entry.id   AF-A0A7C4L0Z9-F1
#
_cell.length_a   1.000
_cell.length_b   1.000
_cell.length_c   1.000
_cell.angle_alpha   90.00
_cell.angle_beta   90.00
_cell.angle_gamma   90.00
#
_symmetry.space_group_name_H-M   'P 1'
#
loop_
_entity.id
_entity.type
_entity.pdbx_description
1 polymer ?
#
loop_
_entity_poly.entity_id
_entity_poly.type
_entity_poly.pdbx_seq_one_letter_code
_entity_poly.pdbx_strand_id
1 'polypeptide(L)'
;MMILKILLIGWIILIGAIILNGLAGLLGLATWYTFLAKIAQQGWLPALRQTPIISHLFLLVIYPLALGGLAWLGLRLIRFW
;
A
#
# COMPACT_ATOMS: atom_id res chain seq x y z
N MET A 1 -20.80 -12.67 11.95
CA MET A 1 -20.97 -11.24 12.32
C MET A 1 -20.18 -10.36 11.35
N MET A 2 -20.81 -9.34 10.74
CA MET A 2 -20.19 -8.50 9.70
C MET A 2 -18.90 -7.79 10.17
N ILE A 3 -18.88 -7.30 11.40
CA ILE A 3 -17.72 -6.59 11.99
C ILE A 3 -16.48 -7.50 12.06
N LEU A 4 -16.65 -8.77 12.46
CA LEU A 4 -15.55 -9.73 12.53
C LEU A 4 -14.94 -10.00 11.14
N LYS A 5 -15.78 -10.07 10.09
CA LYS A 5 -15.30 -10.23 8.71
C LYS A 5 -14.45 -9.04 8.27
N ILE A 6 -14.92 -7.82 8.56
CA ILE A 6 -14.17 -6.58 8.24
C ILE A 6 -12.84 -6.58 8.98
N LEU A 7 -12.81 -6.93 10.27
CA LEU A 7 -11.58 -6.97 11.06
C LEU A 7 -10.57 -7.96 10.48
N LEU A 8 -11.00 -9.17 10.12
CA LEU A 8 -10.14 -10.19 9.51
C LEU A 8 -9.58 -9.73 8.16
N ILE A 9 -10.41 -9.12 7.31
CA ILE A 9 -9.94 -8.54 6.03
C ILE A 9 -8.94 -7.41 6.29
N GLY A 10 -9.21 -6.57 7.30
CA GLY A 10 -8.28 -5.52 7.74
C GLY A 10 -6.92 -6.08 8.13
N TRP A 11 -6.87 -7.19 8.86
CA TRP A 11 -5.61 -7.87 9.19
C TRP A 11 -4.87 -8.41 7.96
N ILE A 12 -5.59 -8.99 7.00
CA ILE A 12 -5.00 -9.46 5.72
C ILE A 12 -4.36 -8.29 4.96
N ILE A 13 -5.10 -7.17 4.84
CA ILE A 13 -4.61 -5.95 4.20
C ILE A 13 -3.40 -5.40 4.95
N LEU A 14 -3.43 -5.35 6.28
CA LEU A 14 -2.34 -4.83 7.10
C LEU A 14 -1.05 -5.64 6.93
N ILE A 15 -1.13 -6.96 7.02
CA ILE A 15 0.03 -7.85 6.82
C ILE A 15 0.59 -7.66 5.41
N GLY A 16 -0.28 -7.63 4.39
CA GLY A 16 0.15 -7.41 3.03
C GLY A 16 0.75 -6.02 2.80
N ALA A 17 0.23 -4.98 3.43
CA ALA A 17 0.80 -3.63 3.38
C ALA A 17 2.23 -3.60 3.96
N ILE A 18 2.47 -4.28 5.09
CA ILE A 18 3.81 -4.39 5.69
C ILE A 18 4.76 -5.08 4.71
N ILE A 19 4.36 -6.21 4.12
CA ILE A 19 5.17 -6.95 3.15
C ILE A 19 5.47 -6.08 1.91
N LEU A 20 4.45 -5.44 1.33
CA LEU A 20 4.61 -4.59 0.16
C LEU A 20 5.54 -3.40 0.42
N ASN A 21 5.46 -2.77 1.59
CA ASN A 21 6.39 -1.69 1.96
C ASN A 21 7.82 -2.21 2.15
N GLY A 22 8.00 -3.40 2.72
CA GLY A 22 9.30 -4.07 2.80
C GLY A 22 9.89 -4.36 1.43
N LEU A 23 9.10 -4.94 0.51
CA LEU A 23 9.50 -5.19 -0.87
C LEU A 23 9.83 -3.90 -1.62
N ALA A 24 9.04 -2.84 -1.44
CA ALA A 24 9.34 -1.53 -2.01
C ALA A 24 10.71 -1.01 -1.55
N GLY A 25 11.02 -1.16 -0.25
CA GLY A 25 12.34 -0.80 0.30
C GLY A 25 13.48 -1.59 -0.35
N LEU A 26 13.32 -2.91 -0.53
CA LEU A 26 14.33 -3.76 -1.19
C LEU A 26 14.54 -3.39 -2.67
N LEU A 27 13.49 -2.92 -3.35
CA LEU A 27 13.54 -2.49 -4.75
C LEU A 27 13.95 -1.02 -4.92
N GLY A 28 14.27 -0.31 -3.85
CA GLY A 28 14.61 1.13 -3.89
C GLY A 28 13.44 2.04 -4.27
N LEU A 29 12.21 1.56 -4.14
CA LEU A 29 10.98 2.32 -4.43
C LEU A 29 10.58 3.18 -3.23
N ALA A 30 9.99 4.33 -3.51
CA ALA A 30 9.41 5.15 -2.45
C ALA A 30 8.12 4.51 -1.92
N THR A 31 7.97 4.47 -0.59
CA THR A 31 6.73 4.15 0.09
C THR A 31 5.92 5.41 0.38
N TRP A 32 4.63 5.26 0.69
CA TRP A 32 3.78 6.40 1.06
C TRP A 32 4.35 7.19 2.23
N TYR A 33 4.96 6.51 3.21
CA TYR A 33 5.61 7.17 4.34
C TYR A 33 6.79 8.05 3.88
N THR A 34 7.70 7.50 3.06
CA THR A 34 8.85 8.27 2.56
C THR A 34 8.44 9.41 1.62
N PHE A 35 7.42 9.20 0.80
CA PHE A 35 6.91 10.21 -0.14
C PHE A 35 6.26 11.37 0.60
N LEU A 36 5.38 11.08 1.58
CA LEU A 36 4.75 12.10 2.41
C LEU A 36 5.75 12.84 3.29
N ALA A 37 6.79 12.16 3.80
CA ALA A 37 7.86 12.82 4.53
C ALA A 37 8.62 13.83 3.65
N LYS A 38 8.93 13.48 2.38
CA LYS A 38 9.54 14.42 1.43
C LYS A 38 8.64 15.62 1.14
N ILE A 39 7.34 15.38 0.98
CA ILE A 39 6.35 16.47 0.79
C ILE A 39 6.36 17.39 2.00
N ALA A 40 6.36 16.85 3.22
CA ALA A 40 6.34 17.65 4.44
C ALA A 40 7.62 18.49 4.60
N GLN A 41 8.77 17.99 4.15
CA GLN A 41 10.06 18.66 4.28
C GLN A 41 10.34 19.68 3.17
N GLN A 42 9.96 19.37 1.93
CA GLN A 42 10.42 20.11 0.75
C GLN A 42 9.26 20.67 -0.09
N GLY A 43 8.01 20.36 0.27
CA GLY A 43 6.83 20.71 -0.51
C GLY A 43 6.50 19.69 -1.61
N TRP A 44 5.32 19.86 -2.20
CA TRP A 44 4.75 18.91 -3.17
C TRP A 44 5.53 18.83 -4.49
N LEU A 45 5.88 19.99 -5.07
CA LEU A 45 6.53 20.07 -6.38
C LEU A 45 7.94 19.44 -6.37
N PRO A 46 8.79 19.71 -5.38
CA PRO A 46 10.11 19.07 -5.29
C PRO A 46 10.02 17.57 -5.01
N ALA A 47 9.10 17.15 -4.13
CA ALA A 47 8.91 15.73 -3.80
C ALA A 47 8.50 14.89 -5.02
N LEU A 48 7.62 15.42 -5.88
CA LEU A 48 7.26 14.78 -7.15
C LEU A 48 8.47 14.67 -8.10
N ARG A 49 9.22 15.76 -8.30
CA ARG A 49 10.36 15.76 -9.26
C ARG A 49 11.52 14.85 -8.82
N GLN A 50 11.73 14.72 -7.51
CA GLN A 50 12.82 13.90 -6.96
C GLN A 50 12.43 12.42 -6.76
N THR A 51 11.15 12.09 -6.91
CA THR A 51 10.69 10.71 -6.77
C THR A 51 10.74 10.02 -8.14
N PRO A 52 11.35 8.82 -8.26
CA PRO A 52 11.39 8.11 -9.53
C PRO A 52 9.99 7.85 -10.10
N ILE A 53 9.82 7.87 -11.43
CA ILE A 53 8.52 7.61 -12.07
C ILE A 53 7.98 6.22 -11.70
N ILE A 54 8.87 5.23 -11.54
CA ILE A 54 8.52 3.85 -11.14
C ILE A 54 7.93 3.85 -9.73
N SER A 55 8.43 4.69 -8.82
CA SER A 55 7.87 4.85 -7.48
C SER A 55 6.48 5.49 -7.53
N HIS A 56 6.21 6.42 -8.44
CA HIS A 56 4.87 6.96 -8.63
C HIS A 56 3.89 5.90 -9.14
N LEU A 57 4.31 5.10 -10.12
CA LEU A 57 3.53 3.97 -10.62
C LEU A 57 3.26 2.96 -9.51
N PHE A 58 4.27 2.67 -8.68
CA PHE A 58 4.10 1.82 -7.51
C PHE A 58 3.06 2.39 -6.55
N LEU A 59 3.21 3.64 -6.12
CA LEU A 59 2.35 4.26 -5.11
C LEU A 59 0.88 4.42 -5.56
N LEU A 60 0.66 4.78 -6.82
CA LEU A 60 -0.66 5.16 -7.33
C LEU A 60 -1.39 4.02 -8.04
N VAL A 61 -0.68 3.00 -8.53
CA VAL A 61 -1.27 1.91 -9.31
C VAL A 61 -1.01 0.57 -8.64
N ILE A 62 0.25 0.16 -8.52
CA ILE A 62 0.60 -1.20 -8.07
C ILE A 62 0.15 -1.42 -6.62
N TYR A 63 0.42 -0.47 -5.74
CA TYR A 63 0.15 -0.58 -4.31
C TYR A 63 -1.37 -0.63 -4.01
N PRO A 64 -2.22 0.29 -4.54
CA PRO A 64 -3.67 0.17 -4.39
C PRO A 64 -4.25 -1.11 -5.00
N LEU A 65 -3.76 -1.54 -6.18
CA LEU A 65 -4.21 -2.79 -6.81
C LEU A 65 -3.85 -4.01 -5.97
N ALA A 66 -2.63 -4.07 -5.41
CA ALA A 66 -2.20 -5.17 -4.57
C ALA A 66 -3.02 -5.24 -3.26
N LEU A 67 -3.25 -4.10 -2.61
CA LEU A 67 -4.12 -4.03 -1.42
C LEU A 67 -5.57 -4.38 -1.72
N GLY A 68 -6.11 -3.92 -2.85
CA GLY A 68 -7.44 -4.31 -3.33
C GLY A 68 -7.54 -5.80 -3.62
N GLY A 69 -6.51 -6.40 -4.21
CA GLY A 69 -6.40 -7.84 -4.43
C GLY A 69 -6.41 -8.64 -3.14
N LEU A 70 -5.71 -8.16 -2.10
CA LEU A 70 -5.74 -8.75 -0.76
C LEU A 70 -7.11 -8.65 -0.09
N ALA A 71 -7.78 -7.50 -0.24
CA ALA A 71 -9.15 -7.32 0.24
C ALA A 71 -10.12 -8.31 -0.43
N TRP A 72 -10.03 -8.44 -1.76
CA TRP A 72 -10.81 -9.41 -2.53
C TRP A 72 -10.52 -10.86 -2.12
N LEU A 73 -9.24 -11.21 -1.92
CA LEU A 73 -8.84 -12.52 -1.44
C LEU A 73 -9.43 -12.80 -0.04
N GLY A 74 -9.37 -11.83 0.87
CA GLY A 74 -9.98 -11.93 2.19
C GLY A 74 -11.49 -12.16 2.12
N LEU A 75 -12.20 -11.40 1.27
CA LEU A 75 -13.64 -11.60 1.02
C LEU A 75 -13.93 -13.01 0.49
N ARG A 76 -13.10 -13.52 -0.43
CA ARG A 76 -13.29 -14.85 -1.02
C ARG A 76 -13.03 -15.98 -0.02
N LEU A 77 -12.01 -15.85 0.83
CA LEU A 77 -11.68 -16.83 1.87
C LEU A 77 -12.75 -16.89 2.96
N ILE A 78 -13.27 -15.72 3.38
CA ILE A 78 -14.24 -15.60 4.46
C ILE A 78 -15.68 -15.77 3.94
N ARG A 79 -15.88 -16.02 2.64
CA ARG A 79 -17.20 -16.19 2.02
C ARG A 79 -18.03 -17.31 2.65
N PHE A 80 -17.38 -18.37 3.14
CA PHE A 80 -18.01 -19.57 3.70
C PHE A 80 -18.11 -19.58 5.23
N TRP A 81 -17.52 -18.58 5.90
CA TRP A 81 -17.69 -18.28 7.32
C TRP A 81 -18.77 -17.22 7.52
#